data_AF-A0A2N4ST46-F1
#
_entry.id   AF-A0A2N4ST46-F1
#
_cell.length_a   1.000
_cell.length_b   1.000
_cell.length_c   1.000
_cell.angle_alpha   90.00
_cell.angle_beta   90.00
_cell.angle_gamma   90.00
#
_symmetry.space_group_name_H-M   'P 1'
#
loop_
_entity.id
_entity.type
_entity.pdbx_description
1 polymer ?
#
loop_
_entity_poly.entity_id
_entity_poly.type
_entity_poly.pdbx_seq_one_letter_code
_entity_poly.pdbx_strand_id
1 'polypeptide(L)'
;MQQRIEVVFVSRRNSLRSVLAEACLAHLDSKRFAARSCGQPGRLAADVHPAAVEALGSAGMALPTSPPRSWDLLARAGSLRADVVITLDPSLEPLQPRWPGQPDAALWPYPDVAGAGTGPDDAAHGAIQVLYSLRRRLELLINLPLLGADRSALRSDIRDMAHMR
;
A
#
# COMPACT_ATOMS: atom_id res chain seq x y z
N MET A 1 -19.54 -15.45 -7.99
CA MET A 1 -18.18 -15.07 -7.58
C MET A 1 -18.28 -13.76 -6.82
N GLN A 2 -17.78 -13.70 -5.59
CA GLN A 2 -17.78 -12.47 -4.81
C GLN A 2 -16.72 -11.52 -5.41
N GLN A 3 -17.06 -10.26 -5.65
CA GLN A 3 -16.06 -9.28 -6.11
C GLN A 3 -15.05 -9.04 -4.98
N ARG A 4 -13.76 -8.98 -5.34
CA ARG A 4 -12.68 -8.65 -4.39
C ARG A 4 -12.74 -7.16 -4.05
N ILE A 5 -12.24 -6.82 -2.88
CA ILE A 5 -12.05 -5.43 -2.45
C ILE A 5 -10.74 -4.92 -3.06
N GLU A 6 -10.82 -3.88 -3.89
CA GLU A 6 -9.65 -3.30 -4.56
C GLU A 6 -8.98 -2.26 -3.66
N VAL A 7 -7.72 -2.52 -3.27
CA VAL A 7 -6.94 -1.66 -2.36
C VAL A 7 -5.72 -1.11 -3.09
N VAL A 8 -5.57 0.22 -3.08
CA VAL A 8 -4.42 0.92 -3.68
C VAL A 8 -3.56 1.54 -2.60
N PHE A 9 -2.30 1.11 -2.53
CA PHE A 9 -1.29 1.68 -1.64
C PHE A 9 -0.47 2.76 -2.35
N VAL A 10 -0.36 3.94 -1.75
CA VAL A 10 0.34 5.09 -2.32
C VAL A 10 1.59 5.43 -1.52
N SER A 11 2.75 5.44 -2.18
CA SER A 11 4.00 5.99 -1.60
C SER A 11 4.77 6.75 -2.67
N ARG A 12 5.70 7.63 -2.27
CA ARG A 12 6.25 8.66 -3.17
C ARG A 12 6.87 8.09 -4.45
N ARG A 13 7.74 7.09 -4.32
CA ARG A 13 8.54 6.52 -5.42
C ARG A 13 8.00 5.20 -5.96
N ASN A 14 6.99 4.63 -5.31
CA ASN A 14 6.50 3.27 -5.56
C ASN A 14 7.59 2.19 -5.64
N SER A 15 8.57 2.24 -4.73
CA SER A 15 9.71 1.31 -4.76
C SER A 15 9.91 0.52 -3.47
N LEU A 16 9.40 0.99 -2.33
CA LEU A 16 9.59 0.35 -1.02
C LEU A 16 8.27 0.24 -0.26
N ARG A 17 7.83 1.28 0.44
CA ARG A 17 6.67 1.23 1.35
C ARG A 17 5.41 0.65 0.71
N SER A 18 4.99 1.19 -0.44
CA SER A 18 3.77 0.72 -1.10
C SER A 18 3.92 -0.65 -1.77
N VAL A 19 5.14 -1.03 -2.18
CA VAL A 19 5.47 -2.37 -2.70
C VAL A 19 5.37 -3.42 -1.60
N LEU A 20 5.94 -3.13 -0.42
CA LEU A 20 5.82 -3.98 0.77
C LEU A 20 4.36 -4.20 1.15
N ALA A 21 3.55 -3.14 1.14
CA ALA A 21 2.13 -3.22 1.48
C ALA A 21 1.32 -4.04 0.46
N GLU A 22 1.55 -3.83 -0.85
CA GLU A 22 0.90 -4.62 -1.91
C GLU A 22 1.22 -6.11 -1.77
N ALA A 23 2.50 -6.46 -1.64
CA ALA A 23 2.94 -7.84 -1.50
C ALA A 23 2.40 -8.49 -0.22
N CYS A 24 2.43 -7.76 0.90
CA CYS A 24 1.96 -8.28 2.18
C CYS A 24 0.46 -8.56 2.17
N LEU A 25 -0.37 -7.65 1.66
CA LEU A 25 -1.83 -7.89 1.57
C LEU A 25 -2.15 -9.04 0.61
N ALA A 26 -1.48 -9.11 -0.53
CA ALA A 26 -1.65 -10.20 -1.49
C ALA A 26 -1.25 -11.57 -0.89
N HIS A 27 -0.20 -11.61 -0.06
CA HIS A 27 0.23 -12.81 0.66
C HIS A 27 -0.79 -13.22 1.73
N LEU A 28 -1.33 -12.25 2.47
CA LEU A 28 -2.27 -12.50 3.56
C LEU A 28 -3.65 -12.98 3.07
N ASP A 29 -4.25 -12.31 2.07
CA ASP A 29 -5.58 -12.67 1.58
C ASP A 29 -5.85 -12.17 0.14
N SER A 30 -5.25 -12.85 -0.84
CA SER A 30 -5.52 -12.63 -2.28
C SER A 30 -6.89 -13.13 -2.74
N LYS A 31 -7.66 -13.82 -1.89
CA LYS A 31 -9.00 -14.32 -2.25
C LYS A 31 -10.03 -13.21 -2.08
N ARG A 32 -9.95 -12.43 -1.00
CA ARG A 32 -10.87 -11.33 -0.68
C ARG A 32 -10.38 -9.97 -1.16
N PHE A 33 -9.07 -9.77 -1.27
CA PHE A 33 -8.50 -8.49 -1.67
C PHE A 33 -7.74 -8.57 -2.99
N ALA A 34 -7.78 -7.47 -3.72
CA ALA A 34 -6.91 -7.21 -4.85
C ALA A 34 -6.05 -6.00 -4.50
N ALA A 35 -4.78 -6.25 -4.17
CA ALA A 35 -3.83 -5.23 -3.76
C ALA A 35 -3.07 -4.68 -4.97
N ARG A 36 -2.90 -3.37 -5.02
CA ARG A 36 -2.05 -2.67 -5.99
C ARG A 36 -1.32 -1.53 -5.31
N SER A 37 -0.19 -1.13 -5.87
CA SER A 37 0.52 0.07 -5.45
C SER A 37 0.83 1.02 -6.60
N CYS A 38 1.05 2.28 -6.25
CA CYS A 38 1.48 3.33 -7.16
C CYS A 38 2.24 4.44 -6.40
N GLY A 39 2.71 5.44 -7.14
CA GLY A 39 3.40 6.60 -6.58
C GLY A 39 3.24 7.87 -7.38
N GLN A 40 3.95 8.92 -6.94
CA GLN A 40 3.80 10.27 -7.44
C GLN A 40 4.40 10.41 -8.86
N PRO A 41 3.67 11.00 -9.83
CA PRO A 41 4.18 11.34 -11.15
C PRO A 41 5.46 12.18 -11.05
N GLY A 42 6.47 11.84 -11.86
CA GLY A 42 7.76 12.54 -11.86
C GLY A 42 8.64 12.30 -10.62
N ARG A 43 8.29 11.35 -9.75
CA ARG A 43 9.10 10.93 -8.60
C ARG A 43 9.29 9.40 -8.50
N LEU A 44 8.78 8.63 -9.46
CA LEU A 44 8.89 7.18 -9.47
C LEU A 44 10.36 6.72 -9.49
N ALA A 45 10.64 5.60 -8.82
CA ALA A 45 11.88 4.88 -9.06
C ALA A 45 11.81 4.11 -10.39
N ALA A 46 12.97 3.75 -10.94
CA ALA A 46 13.04 2.85 -12.09
C ALA A 46 12.61 1.43 -11.70
N ASP A 47 13.07 0.96 -10.54
CA ASP A 47 12.89 -0.41 -10.07
C ASP A 47 12.43 -0.46 -8.61
N VAL A 48 11.98 -1.65 -8.20
CA VAL A 48 11.74 -1.96 -6.79
C VAL A 48 13.04 -1.81 -6.01
N HIS A 49 12.97 -1.18 -4.84
CA HIS A 49 14.14 -0.94 -4.01
C HIS A 49 14.72 -2.26 -3.49
N PRO A 50 16.05 -2.48 -3.53
CA PRO A 50 16.66 -3.73 -3.07
C PRO A 50 16.26 -4.14 -1.64
N ALA A 51 16.23 -3.19 -0.71
CA ALA A 51 15.75 -3.43 0.66
C ALA A 51 14.30 -3.99 0.73
N ALA A 52 13.43 -3.64 -0.21
CA ALA A 52 12.08 -4.20 -0.28
C ALA A 52 12.11 -5.66 -0.77
N VAL A 53 12.96 -5.96 -1.76
CA VAL A 53 13.19 -7.32 -2.27
C VAL A 53 13.70 -8.21 -1.13
N GLU A 54 14.71 -7.76 -0.39
CA GLU A 54 15.30 -8.48 0.72
C GLU A 54 14.28 -8.72 1.85
N ALA A 55 13.57 -7.67 2.28
CA ALA A 55 12.56 -7.79 3.33
C ALA A 55 11.45 -8.79 2.96
N LEU A 56 10.91 -8.72 1.73
CA LEU A 56 9.89 -9.66 1.26
C LEU A 56 10.45 -11.09 1.13
N GLY A 57 11.66 -11.24 0.61
CA GLY A 57 12.34 -12.53 0.51
C GLY A 57 12.53 -13.19 1.88
N SER A 58 12.98 -12.42 2.88
CA SER A 58 13.16 -12.91 4.27
C SER A 58 11.84 -13.36 4.91
N ALA A 59 10.72 -12.79 4.48
CA ALA A 59 9.38 -13.12 4.98
C ALA A 59 8.66 -14.19 4.14
N GLY A 60 9.31 -14.74 3.09
CA GLY A 60 8.69 -15.71 2.18
C GLY A 60 7.53 -15.13 1.35
N MET A 61 7.52 -13.81 1.13
CA MET A 61 6.50 -13.11 0.37
C MET A 61 6.97 -12.86 -1.07
N ALA A 62 6.09 -13.11 -2.05
CA ALA A 62 6.41 -12.87 -3.45
C ALA A 62 6.45 -11.36 -3.77
N LEU A 63 7.35 -10.96 -4.65
CA LEU A 63 7.36 -9.62 -5.20
C LEU A 63 6.12 -9.35 -6.06
N PRO A 64 5.59 -8.11 -6.07
CA PRO A 64 4.58 -7.73 -7.04
C PRO A 64 5.11 -7.88 -8.47
N THR A 65 4.27 -8.32 -9.39
CA THR A 65 4.63 -8.53 -10.79
C THR A 65 4.70 -7.23 -11.61
N SER A 66 4.19 -6.13 -11.04
CA SER A 66 4.15 -4.82 -11.70
C SER A 66 5.37 -3.98 -11.32
N PRO A 67 6.02 -3.29 -12.26
CA PRO A 67 7.07 -2.33 -11.95
C PRO A 67 6.48 -1.07 -11.25
N PRO A 68 7.34 -0.23 -10.64
CA PRO A 68 6.94 1.07 -10.14
C PRO A 68 6.13 1.87 -11.16
N ARG A 69 4.99 2.42 -10.75
CA ARG A 69 4.01 3.04 -11.65
C ARG A 69 3.34 4.27 -11.05
N SER A 70 2.97 5.20 -11.93
CA SER A 70 2.27 6.44 -11.57
C SER A 70 0.85 6.15 -11.13
N TRP A 71 0.35 6.88 -10.13
CA TRP A 71 -1.08 6.87 -9.81
C TRP A 71 -1.95 7.34 -10.99
N ASP A 72 -1.41 8.09 -11.96
CA ASP A 72 -2.17 8.52 -13.15
C ASP A 72 -2.65 7.32 -13.96
N LEU A 73 -1.89 6.22 -13.97
CA LEU A 73 -2.28 5.00 -14.65
C LEU A 73 -3.50 4.34 -13.98
N LEU A 74 -3.59 4.45 -12.66
CA LEU A 74 -4.69 3.88 -11.85
C LEU A 74 -5.86 4.86 -11.69
N ALA A 75 -5.66 6.15 -11.95
CA ALA A 75 -6.69 7.19 -11.86
C ALA A 75 -7.33 7.53 -13.22
N ARG A 76 -6.92 6.87 -14.32
CA ARG A 76 -7.50 7.08 -15.66
C ARG A 76 -8.98 6.71 -15.69
N ALA A 77 -9.76 7.47 -16.46
CA ALA A 77 -11.15 7.11 -16.74
C ALA A 77 -11.21 5.74 -17.43
N GLY A 78 -12.07 4.85 -16.92
CA GLY A 78 -12.17 3.45 -17.40
C GLY A 78 -11.11 2.51 -16.85
N SER A 79 -10.20 2.98 -15.99
CA SER A 79 -9.30 2.12 -15.23
C SER A 79 -10.02 1.50 -14.02
N LEU A 80 -9.30 0.63 -13.30
CA LEU A 80 -9.78 -0.06 -12.11
C LEU A 80 -10.31 0.94 -11.07
N ARG A 81 -11.53 0.70 -10.56
CA ARG A 81 -12.05 1.45 -9.42
C ARG A 81 -11.50 0.83 -8.14
N ALA A 82 -10.67 1.59 -7.43
CA ALA A 82 -10.33 1.23 -6.06
C ALA A 82 -11.58 1.32 -5.18
N ASP A 83 -11.69 0.44 -4.19
CA ASP A 83 -12.61 0.61 -3.08
C ASP A 83 -11.94 1.41 -1.95
N VAL A 84 -10.63 1.19 -1.76
CA VAL A 84 -9.84 1.83 -0.70
C VAL A 84 -8.51 2.35 -1.25
N VAL A 85 -8.14 3.57 -0.89
CA VAL A 85 -6.81 4.13 -1.11
C VAL A 85 -6.12 4.37 0.23
N ILE A 86 -4.96 3.74 0.42
CA ILE A 86 -4.16 3.86 1.64
C ILE A 86 -2.86 4.60 1.32
N THR A 87 -2.75 5.81 1.85
CA THR A 87 -1.58 6.67 1.69
C THR A 87 -0.55 6.34 2.77
N LEU A 88 0.68 6.03 2.36
CA LEU A 88 1.77 5.65 3.28
C LEU A 88 2.78 6.79 3.55
N ASP A 89 2.62 7.90 2.84
CA ASP A 89 3.41 9.13 2.96
C ASP A 89 2.46 10.32 3.08
N PRO A 90 2.33 10.93 4.27
CA PRO A 90 1.42 12.06 4.50
C PRO A 90 1.58 13.21 3.52
N SER A 91 2.80 13.46 3.04
CA SER A 91 3.08 14.56 2.11
C SER A 91 2.40 14.40 0.75
N LEU A 92 1.87 13.22 0.43
CA LEU A 92 1.22 12.93 -0.84
C LEU A 92 -0.29 13.16 -0.81
N GLU A 93 -0.92 13.17 0.36
CA GLU A 93 -2.37 13.36 0.50
C GLU A 93 -2.90 14.59 -0.27
N PRO A 94 -2.29 15.80 -0.16
CA PRO A 94 -2.76 16.96 -0.92
C PRO A 94 -2.41 16.94 -2.42
N LEU A 95 -1.57 16.01 -2.86
CA LEU A 95 -1.06 15.95 -4.24
C LEU A 95 -1.80 14.91 -5.11
N GLN A 96 -2.58 14.04 -4.48
CA GLN A 96 -3.25 12.95 -5.17
C GLN A 96 -4.38 13.44 -6.09
N PRO A 97 -4.63 12.73 -7.20
CA PRO A 97 -5.73 13.06 -8.08
C PRO A 97 -7.06 12.75 -7.40
N ARG A 98 -8.15 13.26 -7.98
CA ARG A 98 -9.48 12.74 -7.66
C ARG A 98 -9.59 11.32 -8.17
N TRP A 99 -9.59 10.35 -7.25
CA TRP A 99 -9.68 8.95 -7.59
C TRP A 99 -11.05 8.60 -8.22
N PRO A 100 -11.08 7.88 -9.37
CA PRO A 100 -12.32 7.41 -9.96
C PRO A 100 -13.12 6.54 -8.99
N GLY A 101 -14.43 6.78 -8.90
CA GLY A 101 -15.30 6.04 -7.98
C GLY A 101 -15.28 6.55 -6.53
N GLN A 102 -14.46 7.54 -6.20
CA GLN A 102 -14.38 8.14 -4.86
C GLN A 102 -14.19 7.08 -3.74
N PRO A 103 -13.09 6.31 -3.80
CA PRO A 103 -12.77 5.30 -2.79
C PRO A 103 -12.68 5.89 -1.38
N ASP A 104 -12.85 5.02 -0.39
CA ASP A 104 -12.51 5.35 0.98
C ASP A 104 -11.01 5.60 1.10
N ALA A 105 -10.63 6.68 1.79
CA ALA A 105 -9.24 7.09 1.94
C ALA A 105 -8.77 6.93 3.38
N ALA A 106 -7.53 6.45 3.54
CA ALA A 106 -6.85 6.32 4.82
C ALA A 106 -5.39 6.74 4.72
N LEU A 107 -4.85 7.23 5.84
CA LEU A 107 -3.46 7.64 5.97
C LEU A 107 -2.76 6.78 7.00
N TRP A 108 -1.82 5.94 6.58
CA TRP A 108 -1.01 5.09 7.45
C TRP A 108 0.46 5.51 7.34
N PRO A 109 0.91 6.51 8.12
CA PRO A 109 2.25 7.07 7.96
C PRO A 109 3.31 6.02 8.30
N TYR A 110 4.31 5.89 7.41
CA TYR A 110 5.52 5.13 7.65
C TYR A 110 6.76 5.96 7.27
N PRO A 111 7.87 5.82 8.03
CA PRO A 111 9.10 6.56 7.76
C PRO A 111 9.65 6.25 6.36
N ASP A 112 10.29 7.24 5.73
CA ASP A 112 10.94 7.05 4.44
C ASP A 112 12.33 6.42 4.63
N VAL A 113 12.39 5.09 4.54
CA VAL A 113 13.63 4.31 4.70
C VAL A 113 14.37 4.08 3.36
N ALA A 114 13.94 4.76 2.28
CA ALA A 114 14.59 4.76 0.96
C ALA A 114 15.04 6.17 0.52
N GLY A 115 15.11 7.11 1.47
CA GLY A 115 15.48 8.50 1.21
C GLY A 115 16.97 8.69 0.93
N ALA A 116 17.32 9.76 0.22
CA ALA A 116 18.72 10.13 -0.02
C ALA A 116 19.47 10.30 1.31
N GLY A 117 20.61 9.62 1.46
CA GLY A 117 21.43 9.64 2.68
C GLY A 117 21.21 8.44 3.62
N THR A 118 20.26 7.55 3.32
CA THR A 118 20.11 6.28 4.06
C THR A 118 21.17 5.29 3.58
N GLY A 119 21.96 4.72 4.49
CA GLY A 119 22.90 3.65 4.16
C GLY A 119 22.17 2.37 3.72
N PRO A 120 22.81 1.48 2.93
CA PRO A 120 22.18 0.23 2.50
C PRO A 120 21.66 -0.63 3.65
N ASP A 121 22.45 -0.78 4.72
CA ASP A 121 22.10 -1.58 5.89
C ASP A 121 20.92 -0.97 6.67
N ASP A 122 20.92 0.37 6.82
CA ASP A 122 19.82 1.10 7.46
C ASP A 122 18.51 0.95 6.67
N ALA A 123 18.61 0.99 5.33
CA ALA A 123 17.45 0.81 4.46
C ALA A 123 16.89 -0.62 4.56
N ALA A 124 17.75 -1.64 4.61
CA ALA A 124 17.36 -3.03 4.79
C ALA A 124 16.66 -3.24 6.14
N HIS A 125 17.28 -2.79 7.22
CA HIS A 125 16.69 -2.88 8.56
C HIS A 125 15.36 -2.13 8.65
N GLY A 126 15.32 -0.90 8.13
CA GLY A 126 14.10 -0.10 8.08
C GLY A 126 12.99 -0.74 7.25
N ALA A 127 13.31 -1.36 6.12
CA ALA A 127 12.33 -2.07 5.28
C ALA A 127 11.69 -3.25 6.03
N ILE A 128 12.48 -4.01 6.79
CA ILE A 128 12.00 -5.10 7.63
C ILE A 128 11.04 -4.56 8.72
N GLN A 129 11.43 -3.50 9.43
CA GLN A 129 10.57 -2.89 10.46
C GLN A 129 9.25 -2.36 9.88
N VAL A 130 9.29 -1.73 8.71
CA VAL A 130 8.10 -1.27 7.98
C VAL A 130 7.23 -2.46 7.58
N LEU A 131 7.79 -3.55 7.06
CA LEU A 131 7.05 -4.75 6.69
C LEU A 131 6.35 -5.39 7.90
N TYR A 132 7.04 -5.52 9.04
CA TYR A 132 6.43 -6.04 10.27
C TYR A 132 5.26 -5.17 10.73
N SER A 133 5.41 -3.85 10.68
CA SER A 133 4.36 -2.92 11.09
C SER A 133 3.17 -2.92 10.13
N LEU A 134 3.43 -2.98 8.82
CA LEU A 134 2.40 -3.16 7.79
C LEU A 134 1.65 -4.47 7.99
N ARG A 135 2.35 -5.57 8.21
CA ARG A 135 1.75 -6.89 8.40
C ARG A 135 0.75 -6.89 9.55
N ARG A 136 1.11 -6.32 10.71
CA ARG A 136 0.20 -6.22 11.86
C ARG A 136 -1.08 -5.46 11.53
N ARG A 137 -0.97 -4.31 10.85
CA ARG A 137 -2.16 -3.55 10.42
C ARG A 137 -2.97 -4.35 9.39
N LEU A 138 -2.33 -4.96 8.40
CA LEU A 138 -3.04 -5.72 7.37
C LEU A 138 -3.70 -7.00 7.90
N GLU A 139 -3.10 -7.67 8.88
CA GLU A 139 -3.73 -8.80 9.58
C GLU A 139 -5.02 -8.38 10.30
N LEU A 140 -5.10 -7.16 10.84
CA LEU A 140 -6.35 -6.63 11.38
C LEU A 140 -7.35 -6.32 10.26
N LEU A 141 -6.91 -5.70 9.16
CA LEU A 141 -7.74 -5.39 8.00
C LEU A 141 -8.46 -6.63 7.46
N ILE A 142 -7.74 -7.73 7.26
CA ILE A 142 -8.33 -8.96 6.71
C ILE A 142 -9.29 -9.64 7.70
N ASN A 143 -9.12 -9.42 9.01
CA ASN A 143 -9.98 -9.99 10.04
C ASN A 143 -11.23 -9.16 10.30
N LEU A 144 -11.37 -7.98 9.68
CA LEU A 144 -12.62 -7.23 9.76
C LEU A 144 -13.77 -8.04 9.16
N PRO A 145 -14.97 -7.98 9.76
CA PRO A 145 -16.17 -8.63 9.23
C PRO A 145 -16.70 -7.84 8.01
N LEU A 146 -16.01 -7.97 6.88
CA LEU A 146 -16.35 -7.26 5.63
C LEU A 146 -17.54 -7.90 4.89
N LEU A 147 -17.98 -9.09 5.31
CA LEU A 147 -19.15 -9.76 4.76
C LEU A 147 -20.42 -9.17 5.38
N GLY A 148 -21.06 -8.25 4.63
CA GLY A 148 -22.32 -7.62 5.03
C GLY A 148 -22.17 -6.29 5.78
N ALA A 149 -20.94 -5.81 6.00
CA ALA A 149 -20.69 -4.50 6.58
C ALA A 149 -21.12 -3.38 5.62
N ASP A 150 -21.88 -2.42 6.16
CA ASP A 150 -22.10 -1.13 5.53
C ASP A 150 -20.72 -0.51 5.17
N ARG A 151 -20.58 0.01 3.94
CA ARG A 151 -19.35 0.70 3.50
C ARG A 151 -18.94 1.80 4.47
N SER A 152 -19.89 2.39 5.21
CA SER A 152 -19.62 3.36 6.26
C SER A 152 -18.80 2.80 7.44
N ALA A 153 -19.05 1.55 7.85
CA ALA A 153 -18.35 0.88 8.95
C ALA A 153 -16.92 0.52 8.54
N LEU A 154 -16.74 0.01 7.32
CA LEU A 154 -15.42 -0.25 6.73
C LEU A 154 -14.55 1.02 6.70
N ARG A 155 -15.15 2.16 6.35
CA ARG A 155 -14.46 3.45 6.32
C ARG A 155 -14.00 3.91 7.71
N SER A 156 -14.77 3.64 8.76
CA SER A 156 -14.38 3.97 10.14
C SER A 156 -13.20 3.11 10.57
N ASP A 157 -13.32 1.79 10.42
CA ASP A 157 -12.31 0.84 10.89
C ASP A 157 -10.94 1.09 10.23
N ILE A 158 -10.90 1.30 8.91
CA ILE A 158 -9.65 1.56 8.17
C ILE A 158 -9.00 2.88 8.65
N ARG A 159 -9.81 3.89 8.97
CA ARG A 159 -9.33 5.17 9.47
C ARG A 159 -8.78 5.05 10.88
N ASP A 160 -9.45 4.31 11.76
CA ASP A 160 -9.04 4.12 13.15
C ASP A 160 -7.71 3.37 13.25
N MET A 161 -7.45 2.46 12.31
CA MET A 161 -6.16 1.76 12.20
C MET A 161 -4.97 2.69 11.94
N ALA A 162 -5.18 3.93 11.48
CA ALA A 162 -4.12 4.92 11.32
C ALA A 162 -3.43 5.29 12.64
N HIS A 163 -4.14 5.16 13.77
CA HIS A 163 -3.65 5.56 15.09
C HIS A 163 -2.98 4.41 15.87
N MET A 164 -2.95 3.20 15.31
CA MET A 164 -2.33 2.04 15.96
C MET A 164 -0.80 2.14 15.87
N ARG A 165 -0.14 2.19 17.04
CA ARG A 165 1.32 2.19 17.19
C ARG A 165 1.88 0.77 17.22
#